data_AF-A0A942RV00-F1
#
_entry.id   AF-A0A942RV00-F1
#
_cell.length_a   1.000
_cell.length_b   1.000
_cell.length_c   1.000
_cell.angle_alpha   90.00
_cell.angle_beta   90.00
_cell.angle_gamma   90.00
#
_symmetry.space_group_name_H-M   'P 1'
#
loop_
_entity.id
_entity.type
_entity.pdbx_description
1 polymer ?
#
loop_
_entity_poly.entity_id
_entity_poly.type
_entity_poly.pdbx_seq_one_letter_code
_entity_poly.pdbx_strand_id
1 'polypeptide(L)'
;MHSKAVILGSNYYIGLSIIRCLGSNGIYTVAIDYTKEGCYAAKSKYLREHLIAPHYKEQEAAFLNFLIDFAKGQAAKPVLFPCADPYVEFIDKTC
;
A
#
# COMPACT_ATOMS: atom_id res chain seq x y z
N MET A 1 -8.10 2.91 18.67
CA MET A 1 -7.76 2.13 17.46
C MET A 1 -7.38 3.10 16.36
N HIS A 2 -6.25 2.89 15.69
CA HIS A 2 -5.80 3.76 14.60
C HIS A 2 -5.89 3.01 13.28
N SER A 3 -6.40 3.68 12.25
CA SER A 3 -6.40 3.18 10.88
C SER A 3 -4.96 2.95 10.41
N LYS A 4 -4.70 1.81 9.76
CA LYS A 4 -3.42 1.58 9.08
C LYS A 4 -3.32 2.45 7.83
N ALA A 5 -2.14 2.98 7.55
CA ALA A 5 -1.83 3.60 6.28
C ALA A 5 -1.32 2.53 5.32
N VAL A 6 -2.02 2.32 4.21
CA VAL A 6 -1.69 1.34 3.17
C VAL A 6 -1.11 2.08 1.98
N ILE A 7 0.13 1.77 1.63
CA ILE A 7 0.92 2.46 0.61
C ILE A 7 1.08 1.51 -0.59
N LEU A 8 0.65 1.96 -1.77
CA LEU A 8 0.88 1.28 -3.04
C LEU A 8 2.02 1.99 -3.78
N GLY A 9 3.01 1.24 -4.25
CA GLY A 9 4.16 1.79 -4.99
C GLY A 9 5.35 2.09 -4.08
N SER A 10 5.81 1.09 -3.32
CA SER A 10 6.98 1.24 -2.45
C SER A 10 8.32 1.24 -3.21
N ASN A 11 8.26 1.11 -4.53
CA ASN A 11 9.36 1.34 -5.48
C ASN A 11 9.45 2.80 -5.98
N TYR A 12 8.65 3.73 -5.44
CA TYR A 12 8.70 5.16 -5.76
C TYR A 12 9.08 6.02 -4.54
N TYR A 13 9.66 7.19 -4.78
CA TYR A 13 10.05 8.12 -3.71
C TYR A 13 8.86 8.69 -2.95
N ILE A 14 7.70 8.81 -3.61
CA ILE A 14 6.44 9.23 -2.97
C ILE A 14 6.07 8.24 -1.87
N GLY A 15 6.11 6.93 -2.16
CA GLY A 15 5.86 5.88 -1.16
C GLY A 15 6.83 5.94 0.01
N LEU A 16 8.13 6.16 -0.25
CA LEU A 16 9.14 6.32 0.80
C LEU A 16 8.87 7.54 1.70
N SER A 17 8.51 8.67 1.10
CA SER A 17 8.20 9.90 1.83
C SER A 17 6.98 9.69 2.73
N ILE A 18 5.90 9.10 2.23
CA ILE A 18 4.69 8.82 3.03
C ILE A 18 5.01 7.87 4.19
N ILE A 19 5.71 6.76 3.93
CA ILE A 19 6.10 5.80 4.97
C ILE A 19 6.91 6.49 6.08
N ARG A 20 7.88 7.35 5.73
CA ARG A 20 8.71 8.05 6.71
C ARG A 20 7.94 9.14 7.46
N CYS A 21 7.15 9.96 6.76
CA CYS A 21 6.36 11.03 7.38
C CYS A 21 5.30 10.49 8.33
N LEU A 22 4.52 9.49 7.91
CA LEU A 22 3.49 8.90 8.76
C LEU A 22 4.10 8.03 9.87
N GLY A 23 5.05 7.17 9.54
CA GLY A 23 5.62 6.26 10.52
C GLY A 23 6.49 6.94 11.58
N SER A 24 7.11 8.09 11.28
CA SER A 24 7.79 8.91 12.32
C SER A 24 6.82 9.55 13.31
N ASN A 25 5.54 9.70 12.93
CA ASN A 25 4.46 10.14 13.80
C ASN A 25 3.71 8.96 14.47
N GLY A 26 4.29 7.75 14.45
CA GLY A 26 3.73 6.57 15.11
C GLY A 26 2.58 5.89 14.36
N ILE A 27 2.28 6.31 13.13
CA ILE A 27 1.24 5.67 12.31
C ILE A 27 1.74 4.31 11.80
N TYR A 28 0.87 3.30 11.87
CA TYR A 28 1.18 1.96 11.39
C TYR A 28 1.11 1.93 9.86
N THR A 29 2.27 1.78 9.20
CA THR A 29 2.38 1.80 7.74
C THR A 29 2.54 0.38 7.17
N VAL A 30 1.84 0.12 6.08
CA VAL A 30 1.81 -1.15 5.36
C VAL A 30 2.12 -0.88 3.88
N ALA A 31 3.08 -1.59 3.32
CA ALA A 31 3.39 -1.54 1.89
C ALA A 31 2.78 -2.79 1.23
N ILE A 32 2.08 -2.59 0.12
CA ILE A 32 1.52 -3.68 -0.68
C ILE A 32 2.06 -3.53 -2.09
N ASP A 33 2.88 -4.50 -2.51
CA ASP A 33 3.53 -4.52 -3.81
C ASP A 33 3.32 -5.89 -4.47
N TYR A 34 3.55 -5.99 -5.77
CA TYR A 34 3.47 -7.27 -6.50
C TYR A 34 4.81 -8.02 -6.54
N THR A 35 5.88 -7.37 -6.07
CA THR A 35 7.25 -7.90 -5.98
C THR A 35 7.97 -7.25 -4.81
N LYS A 36 9.01 -7.91 -4.29
CA LYS A 36 9.95 -7.28 -3.32
C LYS A 36 11.11 -6.56 -4.02
N GLU A 37 11.33 -6.87 -5.29
CA GLU A 37 12.44 -6.31 -6.05
C GLU A 37 12.22 -4.81 -6.28
N GLY A 38 13.28 -4.01 -6.15
CA GLY A 38 13.21 -2.56 -6.35
C GLY A 38 12.39 -1.78 -5.30
N CYS A 39 11.72 -2.44 -4.35
CA CYS A 39 10.86 -1.83 -3.34
C CYS A 39 11.65 -1.20 -2.19
N TYR A 40 12.44 -0.16 -2.50
CA TYR A 40 13.34 0.47 -1.53
C TYR A 40 12.61 1.17 -0.39
N ALA A 41 11.38 1.65 -0.59
CA ALA A 41 10.61 2.24 0.49
C ALA A 41 10.23 1.21 1.56
N ALA A 42 10.08 -0.06 1.17
CA ALA A 42 9.80 -1.14 2.09
C ALA A 42 10.99 -1.54 2.99
N LYS A 43 12.20 -1.01 2.71
CA LYS A 43 13.36 -1.14 3.59
C LYS A 43 13.41 -0.08 4.69
N SER A 44 12.47 0.86 4.71
CA SER A 44 12.41 1.91 5.73
C SER A 44 12.16 1.32 7.12
N LYS A 45 12.91 1.79 8.13
CA LYS A 45 12.68 1.43 9.55
C LYS A 45 11.27 1.78 10.08
N TYR A 46 10.56 2.63 9.35
CA TYR A 46 9.21 3.09 9.66
C TYR A 46 8.12 2.24 9.01
N LEU A 47 8.47 1.33 8.11
CA LEU A 47 7.54 0.33 7.60
C LEU A 47 7.29 -0.74 8.67
N ARG A 48 6.02 -1.16 8.83
CA ARG A 48 5.66 -2.22 9.78
C ARG A 48 5.31 -3.55 9.10
N GLU A 49 4.69 -3.52 7.94
CA GLU A 49 4.32 -4.70 7.17
C GLU A 49 4.63 -4.50 5.68
N HIS A 50 5.15 -5.52 5.01
CA HIS A 50 5.32 -5.57 3.56
C HIS A 50 4.61 -6.83 3.03
N LEU A 51 3.51 -6.63 2.32
CA LEU A 51 2.69 -7.71 1.77
C LEU A 51 2.88 -7.81 0.27
N ILE A 52 2.79 -9.04 -0.25
CA ILE A 52 2.82 -9.32 -1.68
C ILE A 52 1.41 -9.63 -2.16
N ALA A 53 0.99 -8.91 -3.20
CA ALA A 53 -0.33 -9.00 -3.80
C ALA A 53 -0.25 -9.39 -5.29
N PRO A 54 -1.38 -9.75 -5.92
CA PRO A 54 -1.43 -9.93 -7.38
C PRO A 54 -1.00 -8.66 -8.14
N HIS A 55 -0.55 -8.83 -9.39
CA HIS A 55 -0.10 -7.71 -10.20
C HIS A 55 -1.26 -6.78 -10.55
N TYR A 56 -1.15 -5.50 -10.18
CA TYR A 56 -2.20 -4.49 -10.29
C TYR A 56 -2.63 -4.14 -11.73
N LYS A 57 -1.88 -4.53 -12.77
CA LYS A 57 -2.31 -4.40 -14.19
C LYS A 57 -2.72 -5.71 -14.86
N GLU A 58 -2.12 -6.83 -14.44
CA GLU A 58 -2.31 -8.11 -15.13
C GLU A 58 -3.42 -8.93 -14.46
N GLN A 59 -3.66 -8.67 -13.18
CA GLN A 59 -4.56 -9.40 -12.30
C GLN A 59 -5.43 -8.41 -11.51
N GLU A 60 -5.96 -7.38 -12.18
CA GLU A 60 -6.71 -6.26 -11.57
C GLU A 60 -7.81 -6.72 -10.60
N ALA A 61 -8.66 -7.66 -11.01
CA ALA A 61 -9.74 -8.18 -10.16
C ALA A 61 -9.22 -8.92 -8.91
N ALA A 62 -8.14 -9.70 -9.06
CA ALA A 62 -7.53 -10.39 -7.93
C ALA A 62 -6.84 -9.41 -6.97
N PHE A 63 -6.21 -8.36 -7.51
CA PHE A 63 -5.62 -7.28 -6.74
C PHE A 63 -6.70 -6.50 -5.96
N LEU A 64 -7.83 -6.19 -6.58
CA LEU A 64 -8.98 -5.56 -5.92
C LEU A 64 -9.50 -6.41 -4.75
N ASN A 65 -9.75 -7.70 -5.00
CA ASN A 65 -10.23 -8.62 -3.97
C ASN A 65 -9.23 -8.73 -2.81
N PHE A 66 -7.93 -8.80 -3.11
CA PHE A 66 -6.88 -8.79 -2.09
C PHE A 66 -6.96 -7.54 -1.19
N LEU A 67 -7.13 -6.35 -1.77
CA LEU A 67 -7.25 -5.10 -1.01
C LEU A 67 -8.52 -5.05 -0.15
N ILE A 68 -9.65 -5.53 -0.68
CA ILE A 68 -10.93 -5.59 0.04
C ILE A 68 -10.83 -6.58 1.22
N ASP A 69 -10.27 -7.76 0.98
CA ASP A 69 -10.14 -8.79 2.02
C ASP A 69 -9.14 -8.37 3.10
N PHE A 70 -8.04 -7.73 2.70
CA PHE A 70 -7.13 -7.08 3.65
C PHE A 70 -7.88 -6.08 4.54
N ALA A 71 -8.70 -5.20 3.94
CA ALA A 71 -9.43 -4.16 4.67
C ALA A 71 -10.48 -4.75 5.64
N LYS A 72 -11.21 -5.81 5.24
CA LYS A 72 -12.18 -6.51 6.10
C LYS A 72 -11.53 -7.14 7.34
N GLY A 73 -10.28 -7.57 7.23
CA GLY A 73 -9.52 -8.15 8.34
C GLY A 73 -8.95 -7.11 9.33
N GLN A 74 -9.07 -5.80 9.04
CA GLN A 74 -8.56 -4.76 9.93
C GLN A 74 -9.61 -4.33 10.95
N ALA A 75 -9.15 -4.06 12.18
CA ALA A 75 -10.02 -3.59 13.24
C ALA A 75 -10.64 -2.20 12.93
N ALA A 76 -9.93 -1.34 12.19
CA ALA A 76 -10.42 -0.05 11.71
C ALA A 76 -10.15 0.10 10.21
N LYS A 77 -11.02 0.82 9.49
CA LYS A 77 -10.91 1.01 8.03
C LYS A 77 -9.54 1.62 7.68
N PRO A 78 -8.69 0.95 6.90
CA PRO A 78 -7.39 1.49 6.50
C PRO A 78 -7.56 2.66 5.52
N VAL A 79 -6.53 3.51 5.45
CA VAL A 79 -6.45 4.61 4.48
C VAL A 79 -5.47 4.22 3.38
N LEU A 80 -5.92 4.27 2.13
CA LEU A 80 -5.14 3.89 0.95
C LEU A 80 -4.41 5.09 0.35
N PHE A 81 -3.11 4.94 0.06
CA PHE A 81 -2.25 5.94 -0.55
C PHE A 81 -1.69 5.39 -1.88
N PRO A 82 -2.33 5.69 -3.03
CA PRO A 82 -1.82 5.32 -4.35
C PRO A 82 -0.68 6.26 -4.77
N CYS A 83 0.57 5.78 -4.70
CA CYS A 83 1.75 6.65 -4.85
C CYS A 83 2.32 6.73 -6.27
N ALA A 84 1.58 6.26 -7.26
CA ALA A 84 1.91 6.38 -8.68
C ALA A 84 0.64 6.33 -9.53
N ASP A 85 0.68 6.99 -10.69
CA ASP A 85 -0.46 7.13 -11.61
C ASP A 85 -1.18 5.81 -11.91
N PRO A 86 -0.49 4.68 -12.16
CA PRO A 86 -1.18 3.42 -12.44
C PRO A 86 -2.06 2.91 -11.30
N TYR A 87 -1.73 3.23 -10.04
CA TYR A 87 -2.58 2.87 -8.91
C TYR A 87 -3.79 3.78 -8.79
N VAL A 88 -3.66 5.05 -9.18
CA VAL A 88 -4.79 5.99 -9.24
C VAL A 88 -5.75 5.57 -10.35
N GLU A 89 -5.22 5.27 -11.54
CA GLU A 89 -6.01 4.74 -12.67
C GLU A 89 -6.75 3.44 -12.29
N PHE A 90 -6.06 2.51 -11.62
CA PHE A 90 -6.68 1.28 -11.12
C PHE A 90 -7.87 1.56 -10.18
N ILE A 91 -7.73 2.53 -9.26
CA ILE A 91 -8.80 2.91 -8.34
C ILE A 91 -9.96 3.58 -9.09
N ASP A 92 -9.67 4.52 -9.99
CA ASP A 92 -10.67 5.29 -10.75
C ASP A 92 -11.59 4.39 -11.59
N LYS A 93 -11.02 3.37 -12.25
CA LYS A 93 -11.81 2.36 -13.00
C LYS A 93 -12.85 1.62 -12.16
N THR A 94 -12.66 1.60 -10.84
CA THR A 94 -13.49 0.82 -9.90
C THR A 94 -14.45 1.70 -9.09
N CYS A 95 -14.44 3.01 -9.32
CA CYS A 95 -15.42 3.97 -8.78
C CYS A 95 -16.63 4.09 -9.70
#